data_AF-A0AAN7D3D1-F1
#
_entry.id   AF-A0AAN7D3D1-F1
#
_cell.length_a   1.000
_cell.length_b   1.000
_cell.length_c   1.000
_cell.angle_alpha   90.00
_cell.angle_beta   90.00
_cell.angle_gamma   90.00
#
_symmetry.space_group_name_H-M   'P 1'
#
loop_
_entity.id
_entity.type
_entity.pdbx_description
1 polymer ?
#
loop_
_entity_poly.entity_id
_entity_poly.type
_entity_poly.pdbx_seq_one_letter_code
_entity_poly.pdbx_strand_id
1 'polypeptide(L)'
;MSNIVIDQSAILALVESVKALHSRLDVFEKAQQAQQALNDQFRQDVNNLHSVISNLEKLVRSPTTAPANPPNTVNSDASTTPAPQPQPHPSGTQPPQWTQVLQRPASANPKRRREYAIRVLQPPRTPTDTPAYDVIHLHRAHRMSHAEYRATLAAVGIDSKRILDVTFPARNIATILIHTDYRDDILRRLTEGGLTAIPDFNPLDAQHVADPKFADMPAPQLVRIAAALHADRCVRTVRFVKLHTVPGVLKFFISQNWISTAKAQALSAELLPRPPKRTPNIHSNLGQLLLEPSIASQLRKPVLYDLFGNVVESDFMEVTEEFHPSAHSTDPEESHQ
;
A
#
# COMPACT_ATOMS: atom_id res chain seq x y z
N MET A 1 -56.84 -41.46 -4.45
CA MET A 1 -55.82 -41.44 -5.53
C MET A 1 -55.55 -39.98 -5.83
N SER A 2 -54.46 -39.44 -5.31
CA SER A 2 -54.13 -38.01 -5.42
C SER A 2 -53.46 -37.75 -6.76
N ASN A 3 -54.14 -37.01 -7.65
CA ASN A 3 -53.59 -36.60 -8.94
C ASN A 3 -52.45 -35.60 -8.71
N ILE A 4 -51.23 -35.98 -9.13
CA ILE A 4 -50.09 -35.08 -9.19
C ILE A 4 -50.35 -34.16 -10.39
N VAL A 5 -50.80 -32.94 -10.11
CA VAL A 5 -50.86 -31.87 -11.12
C VAL A 5 -49.43 -31.39 -11.31
N ILE A 6 -48.79 -31.83 -12.38
CA ILE A 6 -47.46 -31.37 -12.77
C ILE A 6 -47.63 -29.98 -13.38
N ASP A 7 -47.08 -28.97 -12.71
CA ASP A 7 -47.15 -27.57 -13.15
C ASP A 7 -46.28 -27.38 -14.40
N GLN A 8 -46.92 -27.22 -15.55
CA GLN A 8 -46.28 -27.10 -16.85
C GLN A 8 -45.41 -25.83 -16.95
N SER A 9 -45.70 -24.80 -16.15
CA SER A 9 -44.89 -23.58 -16.07
C SER A 9 -43.53 -23.84 -15.41
N ALA A 10 -43.49 -24.69 -14.39
CA ALA A 10 -42.26 -25.06 -13.69
C ALA A 10 -41.32 -25.89 -14.58
N ILE A 11 -41.87 -26.74 -15.45
CA ILE A 11 -41.09 -27.51 -16.42
C ILE A 11 -40.42 -26.58 -17.46
N LEU A 12 -41.16 -25.60 -17.98
CA LEU A 12 -40.60 -24.66 -18.96
C LEU A 12 -39.49 -23.80 -18.35
N ALA A 13 -39.67 -23.32 -17.12
CA ALA A 13 -38.64 -22.58 -16.39
C ALA A 13 -37.37 -23.41 -16.15
N LEU A 14 -37.53 -24.71 -15.85
CA LEU A 14 -36.39 -25.62 -15.68
C LEU A 14 -35.62 -25.81 -16.99
N VAL A 15 -36.32 -25.98 -18.12
CA VAL A 15 -35.69 -26.13 -19.44
C VAL A 15 -34.91 -24.88 -19.83
N GLU A 16 -35.45 -23.70 -19.54
CA GLU A 16 -34.78 -22.43 -19.81
C GLU A 16 -33.52 -22.24 -18.93
N SER A 17 -33.60 -22.60 -17.65
CA SER A 17 -32.45 -22.62 -16.74
C SER A 17 -31.34 -23.55 -17.22
N VAL A 18 -31.69 -24.76 -17.68
CA VAL A 18 -30.72 -25.72 -18.23
C VAL A 18 -30.07 -25.20 -19.50
N LYS A 19 -30.81 -24.51 -20.39
CA LYS A 19 -30.25 -23.86 -21.58
C LYS A 19 -29.30 -22.72 -21.22
N ALA A 20 -29.66 -21.90 -20.23
CA ALA A 20 -28.80 -20.83 -19.73
C ALA A 20 -27.49 -21.38 -19.13
N LEU A 21 -27.57 -22.49 -18.39
CA LEU A 21 -26.41 -23.19 -17.84
C LEU A 21 -25.48 -23.72 -18.94
N HIS A 22 -26.03 -24.33 -19.99
CA HIS A 22 -25.22 -24.80 -21.13
C HIS A 22 -24.51 -23.65 -21.85
N SER A 23 -25.22 -22.56 -22.12
CA SER A 23 -24.61 -21.36 -22.73
C SER A 23 -23.47 -20.81 -21.87
N ARG A 24 -23.65 -20.76 -20.54
CA ARG A 24 -22.61 -20.32 -19.63
C ARG A 24 -21.40 -21.26 -19.61
N LEU A 25 -21.63 -22.57 -19.73
CA LEU A 25 -20.57 -23.57 -19.82
C LEU A 25 -19.73 -23.39 -21.09
N ASP A 26 -20.37 -23.14 -22.24
CA ASP A 26 -19.68 -22.86 -23.51
C ASP A 26 -18.79 -21.61 -23.43
N VAL A 27 -19.27 -20.56 -22.75
CA VAL A 27 -18.47 -19.34 -22.52
C VAL A 27 -17.27 -19.64 -21.64
N PHE A 28 -17.44 -20.43 -20.57
CA PHE A 28 -16.34 -20.84 -19.71
C PHE A 28 -15.30 -21.67 -20.45
N GLU A 29 -15.73 -22.62 -21.29
CA GLU A 29 -14.82 -23.45 -22.07
C GLU A 29 -14.01 -22.63 -23.08
N LYS A 30 -14.65 -21.67 -23.77
CA LYS A 30 -13.95 -20.72 -24.65
C LYS A 30 -12.94 -19.86 -23.90
N ALA A 31 -13.30 -19.35 -22.71
CA ALA A 31 -12.40 -18.57 -21.89
C ALA A 31 -11.18 -19.39 -21.43
N GLN A 32 -11.39 -20.67 -21.08
CA GLN A 32 -10.32 -21.58 -20.71
C GLN A 32 -9.37 -21.86 -21.88
N GLN A 33 -9.91 -22.10 -23.08
CA GLN A 33 -9.09 -22.30 -24.28
C GLN A 33 -8.28 -21.05 -24.64
N ALA A 34 -8.88 -19.86 -24.55
CA ALA A 34 -8.18 -18.60 -24.78
C ALA A 34 -7.03 -18.39 -23.78
N GLN A 35 -7.25 -18.71 -22.50
CA GLN A 35 -6.21 -18.64 -21.48
C GLN A 35 -5.06 -19.61 -21.75
N GLN A 36 -5.37 -20.83 -22.20
CA GLN A 36 -4.36 -21.82 -22.54
C GLN A 36 -3.51 -21.38 -23.74
N ALA A 37 -4.14 -20.86 -24.80
CA ALA A 37 -3.43 -20.33 -25.96
C ALA A 37 -2.47 -19.19 -25.57
N LEU A 38 -2.89 -18.32 -24.66
CA LEU A 38 -2.09 -17.20 -24.18
C LEU A 38 -0.89 -17.67 -23.34
N ASN A 39 -1.08 -18.70 -22.50
CA ASN A 39 0.01 -19.35 -21.78
C ASN A 39 1.03 -20.00 -22.74
N ASP A 40 0.57 -20.69 -23.78
CA ASP A 40 1.46 -21.32 -24.75
C ASP A 40 2.24 -20.27 -25.56
N GLN A 41 1.64 -19.13 -25.87
CA GLN A 41 2.34 -17.98 -26.46
C GLN A 41 3.45 -17.46 -25.54
N PHE A 42 3.16 -17.24 -24.25
CA PHE A 42 4.19 -16.79 -23.29
C PHE A 42 5.37 -17.76 -23.20
N ARG A 43 5.10 -19.07 -23.25
CA ARG A 43 6.16 -20.10 -23.24
C ARG A 43 7.03 -20.01 -24.49
N GLN A 44 6.44 -19.75 -25.66
CA GLN A 44 7.20 -19.54 -26.89
C GLN A 44 8.05 -18.27 -26.82
N ASP A 45 7.49 -17.16 -26.32
CA ASP A 45 8.22 -15.89 -26.18
C ASP A 45 9.42 -16.03 -25.24
N VAL A 46 9.24 -16.74 -24.11
CA VAL A 46 10.33 -17.04 -23.17
C VAL A 46 11.42 -17.88 -23.85
N ASN A 47 11.05 -18.92 -24.62
CA ASN A 47 12.02 -19.73 -25.36
C ASN A 47 12.78 -18.90 -26.41
N ASN A 48 12.09 -18.00 -27.11
CA ASN A 48 12.70 -17.09 -28.08
C ASN A 48 13.71 -16.16 -27.39
N LEU A 49 13.35 -15.58 -26.24
CA LEU A 49 14.25 -14.75 -25.45
C LEU A 49 15.50 -15.52 -24.98
N HIS A 50 15.33 -16.76 -24.51
CA HIS A 50 16.48 -17.61 -24.15
C HIS A 50 17.42 -17.88 -25.33
N SER A 51 16.88 -18.09 -26.53
CA SER A 51 17.69 -18.25 -27.75
C SER A 51 18.49 -16.98 -28.09
N VAL A 52 17.86 -15.80 -28.00
CA VAL A 52 18.52 -14.51 -28.23
C VAL A 52 19.65 -14.30 -27.22
N ILE A 53 19.40 -14.57 -25.94
CA ILE A 53 20.41 -14.46 -24.88
C ILE A 53 21.59 -15.38 -25.17
N SER A 54 21.36 -16.64 -25.55
CA SER A 54 22.45 -17.57 -25.87
C SER A 54 23.28 -17.12 -27.07
N ASN A 55 22.65 -16.53 -28.10
CA ASN A 55 23.37 -16.01 -29.26
C ASN A 55 24.22 -14.78 -28.91
N LEU A 56 23.72 -13.89 -28.04
CA LEU A 56 24.48 -12.75 -27.52
C LEU A 56 25.66 -13.21 -26.67
N GLU A 57 25.47 -14.22 -25.81
CA GLU A 57 26.55 -14.80 -25.00
C GLU A 57 27.66 -15.41 -25.88
N LYS A 58 27.31 -16.08 -26.97
CA LYS A 58 28.28 -16.61 -27.95
C LYS A 58 29.05 -15.49 -28.65
N LEU A 59 28.39 -14.39 -28.98
CA LEU A 59 29.04 -13.24 -29.61
C LEU A 59 30.04 -12.55 -28.67
N VAL A 60 29.68 -12.41 -27.39
CA VAL A 60 30.55 -11.80 -26.35
C VAL A 60 31.72 -12.71 -25.96
N ARG A 61 31.60 -14.03 -26.09
CA ARG A 61 32.66 -15.01 -25.77
C ARG A 61 33.62 -15.31 -26.92
N SER A 62 33.49 -14.65 -28.08
CA SER A 62 34.43 -14.81 -29.18
C SER A 62 35.77 -14.14 -28.82
N PRO A 63 36.90 -14.86 -28.74
CA PRO A 63 38.17 -14.28 -28.34
C PRO A 63 38.81 -13.52 -29.51
N THR A 64 38.86 -12.19 -29.44
CA THR A 64 39.89 -11.43 -30.14
C THR A 64 41.17 -11.55 -29.31
N THR A 65 42.09 -12.42 -29.70
CA THR A 65 43.43 -12.49 -29.11
C THR A 65 44.45 -12.49 -30.23
N ALA A 66 45.02 -11.32 -30.50
CA ALA A 66 46.32 -11.14 -31.16
C ALA A 66 47.42 -11.00 -30.08
N PRO A 67 48.68 -11.37 -30.37
CA PRO A 67 49.56 -12.06 -29.42
C PRO A 67 50.39 -11.15 -28.50
N ALA A 68 50.80 -11.76 -27.40
CA ALA A 68 51.63 -11.24 -26.32
C ALA A 68 53.12 -11.06 -26.70
N ASN A 69 53.79 -10.13 -26.02
CA ASN A 69 55.24 -10.16 -25.72
C ASN A 69 55.49 -9.51 -24.34
N PRO A 70 56.28 -10.13 -23.44
CA PRO A 70 56.88 -9.49 -22.26
C PRO A 70 58.43 -9.54 -22.34
N PRO A 71 59.17 -9.22 -21.27
CA PRO A 71 59.42 -7.89 -20.69
C PRO A 71 60.92 -7.52 -20.78
N ASN A 72 61.33 -6.27 -20.49
CA ASN A 72 62.70 -6.05 -20.01
C ASN A 72 62.84 -4.80 -19.13
N THR A 73 63.38 -5.06 -17.94
CA THR A 73 63.80 -4.14 -16.89
C THR A 73 65.23 -3.69 -17.15
N VAL A 74 65.53 -2.39 -17.13
CA VAL A 74 66.86 -1.88 -16.73
C VAL A 74 66.68 -0.51 -16.04
N ASN A 75 67.26 -0.39 -14.85
CA ASN A 75 67.32 0.80 -14.00
C ASN A 75 68.54 1.70 -14.33
N SER A 76 68.45 2.94 -13.81
CA SER A 76 69.53 3.85 -13.34
C SER A 76 70.18 4.82 -14.34
N ASP A 77 69.93 6.12 -14.17
CA ASP A 77 70.78 7.10 -13.46
C ASP A 77 70.14 8.52 -13.58
N ALA A 78 69.70 9.15 -12.48
CA ALA A 78 70.42 10.02 -11.53
C ALA A 78 70.57 11.49 -12.00
N SER A 79 69.94 12.43 -11.27
CA SER A 79 70.48 13.76 -10.87
C SER A 79 69.50 14.55 -9.98
N THR A 80 69.84 14.65 -8.69
CA THR A 80 69.90 15.81 -7.75
C THR A 80 68.90 16.98 -7.94
N THR A 81 68.19 17.57 -6.94
CA THR A 81 68.56 18.05 -5.58
C THR A 81 67.26 18.54 -4.86
N PRO A 82 67.26 18.86 -3.53
CA PRO A 82 66.12 18.67 -2.61
C PRO A 82 65.34 19.94 -2.20
N ALA A 83 64.16 19.74 -1.58
CA ALA A 83 63.45 20.75 -0.77
C ALA A 83 62.59 20.06 0.32
N PRO A 84 62.30 20.73 1.46
CA PRO A 84 62.40 20.13 2.80
C PRO A 84 61.07 19.63 3.41
N GLN A 85 61.19 18.64 4.30
CA GLN A 85 60.15 18.29 5.27
C GLN A 85 59.99 19.38 6.35
N PRO A 86 58.77 19.61 6.83
CA PRO A 86 58.55 19.95 8.24
C PRO A 86 57.66 18.91 8.94
N GLN A 87 58.14 18.38 10.07
CA GLN A 87 57.29 17.85 11.14
C GLN A 87 56.74 19.03 12.02
N PRO A 88 56.08 18.79 13.17
CA PRO A 88 54.62 18.82 13.30
C PRO A 88 54.16 19.89 14.31
N HIS A 89 53.20 20.76 13.96
CA HIS A 89 52.55 21.60 14.97
C HIS A 89 51.02 21.61 14.85
N PRO A 90 50.32 21.71 16.00
CA PRO A 90 48.91 21.36 16.14
C PRO A 90 48.06 22.60 15.88
N SER A 91 47.37 22.61 14.76
CA SER A 91 46.32 23.60 14.51
C SER A 91 45.04 22.86 14.16
N GLY A 92 44.06 23.04 15.04
CA GLY A 92 42.75 22.42 14.95
C GLY A 92 42.07 22.79 13.65
N THR A 93 42.01 21.82 12.74
CA THR A 93 41.08 21.86 11.62
C THR A 93 40.04 20.79 11.94
N GLN A 94 38.89 21.21 12.44
CA GLN A 94 37.75 20.29 12.48
C GLN A 94 37.50 19.81 11.05
N PRO A 95 37.44 18.49 10.82
CA PRO A 95 37.26 17.95 9.49
C PRO A 95 35.87 18.38 8.99
N PRO A 96 35.73 18.72 7.69
CA PRO A 96 34.50 19.26 7.13
C PRO A 96 33.33 18.30 7.38
N GLN A 97 32.16 18.85 7.73
CA GLN A 97 30.94 18.14 8.13
C GLN A 97 30.56 16.93 7.23
N TRP A 98 30.96 16.94 5.96
CA TRP A 98 30.80 15.81 5.03
C TRP A 98 31.60 14.56 5.41
N THR A 99 32.79 14.69 6.00
CA THR A 99 33.57 13.54 6.49
C THR A 99 32.94 12.84 7.69
N GLN A 100 32.17 13.56 8.52
CA GLN A 100 31.37 12.95 9.60
C GLN A 100 30.20 12.11 9.06
N VAL A 101 29.73 12.37 7.84
CA VAL A 101 28.69 11.56 7.17
C VAL A 101 29.26 10.21 6.72
N LEU A 102 30.50 10.18 6.24
CA LEU A 102 31.21 8.95 5.84
C LEU A 102 31.69 8.10 7.02
N GLN A 103 31.94 8.73 8.18
CA GLN A 103 32.33 8.04 9.41
C GLN A 103 31.14 7.57 10.25
N ARG A 104 29.89 7.85 9.83
CA ARG A 104 28.72 7.36 10.54
C ARG A 104 28.68 5.84 10.43
N PRO A 105 28.77 5.09 11.56
CA PRO A 105 28.69 3.65 11.51
C PRO A 105 27.37 3.24 10.83
N ALA A 106 27.46 2.32 9.87
CA ALA A 106 26.31 1.77 9.19
C ALA A 106 25.29 1.28 10.23
N SER A 107 24.01 1.60 10.04
CA SER A 107 22.97 1.31 11.03
C SER A 107 22.95 -0.17 11.42
N ALA A 108 22.90 -0.42 12.73
CA ALA A 108 23.20 -1.69 13.40
C ALA A 108 22.23 -2.87 13.13
N ASN A 109 21.49 -2.90 12.01
CA ASN A 109 20.58 -4.02 11.74
C ASN A 109 20.46 -4.39 10.25
N PRO A 110 21.50 -5.02 9.66
CA PRO A 110 21.52 -5.46 8.26
C PRO A 110 20.41 -6.49 7.97
N LYS A 111 20.08 -7.35 8.94
CA LYS A 111 19.03 -8.37 8.83
C LYS A 111 17.66 -7.72 8.56
N ARG A 112 17.32 -6.68 9.31
CA ARG A 112 16.06 -5.95 9.14
C ARG A 112 15.96 -5.26 7.77
N ARG A 113 17.04 -4.63 7.30
CA ARG A 113 17.06 -3.97 5.97
C ARG A 113 16.86 -5.00 4.86
N ARG A 114 17.48 -6.17 4.98
CA ARG A 114 17.32 -7.29 4.06
C ARG A 114 15.88 -7.81 4.05
N GLU A 115 15.28 -8.05 5.22
CA GLU A 115 13.88 -8.50 5.33
C GLU A 115 12.91 -7.50 4.68
N TYR A 116 13.10 -6.20 4.93
CA TYR A 116 12.29 -5.16 4.28
C TYR A 116 12.48 -5.15 2.76
N ALA A 117 13.73 -5.20 2.28
CA ALA A 117 14.03 -5.21 0.86
C ALA A 117 13.40 -6.41 0.15
N ILE A 118 13.47 -7.61 0.75
CA ILE A 118 12.82 -8.81 0.21
C ILE A 118 11.31 -8.59 0.09
N ARG A 119 10.65 -8.03 1.12
CA ARG A 119 9.20 -7.78 1.10
C ARG A 119 8.79 -6.74 0.05
N VAL A 120 9.56 -5.68 -0.13
CA VAL A 120 9.29 -4.66 -1.16
C VAL A 120 9.37 -5.24 -2.57
N LEU A 121 10.20 -6.27 -2.76
CA LEU A 121 10.38 -6.94 -4.05
C LEU A 121 9.43 -8.14 -4.25
N GLN A 122 8.57 -8.45 -3.27
CA GLN A 122 7.55 -9.47 -3.44
C GLN A 122 6.42 -8.96 -4.35
N PRO A 123 5.80 -9.84 -5.15
CA PRO A 123 4.68 -9.46 -6.00
C PRO A 123 3.52 -8.86 -5.17
N PRO A 124 2.78 -7.89 -5.73
CA PRO A 124 1.63 -7.30 -5.03
C PRO A 124 0.63 -8.39 -4.62
N ARG A 125 0.17 -8.35 -3.37
CA ARG A 125 -0.87 -9.27 -2.90
C ARG A 125 -2.14 -9.06 -3.71
N THR A 126 -2.77 -10.17 -4.07
CA THR A 126 -4.07 -10.13 -4.74
C THR A 126 -5.11 -9.51 -3.80
N PRO A 127 -6.06 -8.72 -4.31
CA PRO A 127 -7.05 -8.00 -3.49
C PRO A 127 -7.99 -8.90 -2.68
N THR A 128 -7.96 -10.21 -2.93
CA THR A 128 -8.72 -11.25 -2.22
C THR A 128 -8.04 -11.75 -0.95
N ASP A 129 -6.77 -11.40 -0.72
CA ASP A 129 -5.94 -12.04 0.31
C ASP A 129 -5.72 -11.11 1.51
N THR A 130 -6.42 -11.42 2.61
CA THR A 130 -6.26 -10.91 3.99
C THR A 130 -6.23 -9.38 4.21
N PRO A 131 -6.72 -8.87 5.36
CA PRO A 131 -6.58 -7.44 5.65
C PRO A 131 -5.09 -7.07 5.68
N ALA A 132 -4.72 -5.94 5.08
CA ALA A 132 -3.32 -5.47 5.02
C ALA A 132 -2.75 -5.15 6.41
N TYR A 133 -3.63 -4.94 7.39
CA TYR A 133 -3.31 -4.63 8.75
C TYR A 133 -4.00 -5.61 9.69
N ASP A 134 -3.39 -5.79 10.85
CA ASP A 134 -3.93 -6.64 11.90
C ASP A 134 -3.80 -5.93 13.25
N VAL A 135 -4.64 -6.36 14.18
CA VAL A 135 -4.76 -5.79 15.51
C VAL A 135 -4.56 -6.88 16.54
N ILE A 136 -3.55 -6.72 17.39
CA ILE A 136 -3.25 -7.67 18.45
C ILE A 136 -3.60 -7.04 19.80
N HIS A 137 -4.36 -7.78 20.59
CA HIS A 137 -4.75 -7.40 21.95
C HIS A 137 -3.86 -8.10 22.97
N LEU A 138 -3.36 -7.34 23.93
CA LEU A 138 -2.41 -7.80 24.94
C LEU A 138 -2.87 -7.33 26.32
N HIS A 139 -2.63 -8.17 27.32
CA HIS A 139 -2.82 -7.77 28.71
C HIS A 139 -1.76 -6.77 29.16
N ARG A 140 -2.18 -5.87 30.04
CA ARG A 140 -1.33 -4.83 30.64
C ARG A 140 -1.60 -4.79 32.15
N ALA A 141 -0.55 -4.93 32.94
CA ALA A 141 -0.66 -5.02 34.41
C ALA A 141 -1.10 -3.72 35.09
N HIS A 142 -0.65 -2.57 34.60
CA HIS A 142 -0.96 -1.26 35.19
C HIS A 142 -1.08 -0.18 34.12
N ARG A 143 -1.40 1.05 34.52
CA ARG A 143 -1.49 2.18 33.58
C ARG A 143 -0.09 2.56 33.11
N MET A 144 0.16 2.43 31.82
CA MET A 144 1.43 2.79 31.19
C MET A 144 1.20 3.88 30.12
N SER A 145 2.20 4.72 29.90
CA SER A 145 2.20 5.65 28.77
C SER A 145 2.42 4.91 27.43
N HIS A 146 2.11 5.56 26.29
CA HIS A 146 2.41 4.96 24.98
C HIS A 146 3.91 4.68 24.78
N ALA A 147 4.77 5.58 25.25
CA ALA A 147 6.22 5.46 25.13
C ALA A 147 6.76 4.29 25.96
N GLU A 148 6.31 4.21 27.21
CA GLU A 148 6.64 3.12 28.13
C GLU A 148 6.17 1.77 27.59
N TYR A 149 4.93 1.67 27.10
CA TYR A 149 4.42 0.43 26.54
C TYR A 149 5.24 -0.02 25.32
N ARG A 150 5.61 0.92 24.43
CA ARG A 150 6.50 0.61 23.29
C ARG A 150 7.89 0.17 23.72
N ALA A 151 8.44 0.72 24.81
CA ALA A 151 9.72 0.29 25.37
C ALA A 151 9.63 -1.12 25.96
N THR A 152 8.54 -1.45 26.66
CA THR A 152 8.28 -2.79 27.17
C THR A 152 8.19 -3.82 26.05
N LEU A 153 7.46 -3.51 24.96
CA LEU A 153 7.42 -4.39 23.78
C LEU A 153 8.80 -4.54 23.12
N ALA A 154 9.60 -3.48 23.08
CA ALA A 154 10.97 -3.55 22.58
C ALA A 154 11.85 -4.47 23.43
N ALA A 155 11.67 -4.48 24.76
CA ALA A 155 12.38 -5.38 25.67
C ALA A 155 12.02 -6.86 25.44
N VAL A 156 10.79 -7.15 25.02
CA VAL A 156 10.33 -8.49 24.58
C VAL A 156 10.89 -8.87 23.19
N GLY A 157 11.57 -7.94 22.50
CA GLY A 157 12.14 -8.15 21.17
C GLY A 157 11.19 -7.82 20.02
N ILE A 158 10.08 -7.12 20.30
CA ILE A 158 9.17 -6.59 19.27
C ILE A 158 9.67 -5.22 18.82
N ASP A 159 10.01 -5.08 17.54
CA ASP A 159 10.50 -3.83 16.97
C ASP A 159 9.42 -2.75 16.99
N SER A 160 9.59 -1.72 17.82
CA SER A 160 8.63 -0.61 17.97
C SER A 160 8.35 0.12 16.66
N LYS A 161 9.27 0.05 15.67
CA LYS A 161 9.06 0.68 14.36
C LYS A 161 8.10 -0.08 13.45
N ARG A 162 7.80 -1.35 13.75
CA ARG A 162 6.81 -2.18 13.05
C ARG A 162 5.40 -1.95 13.58
N ILE A 163 5.27 -1.35 14.76
CA ILE A 163 4.00 -0.98 15.39
C ILE A 163 3.56 0.38 14.87
N LEU A 164 2.42 0.41 14.17
CA LEU A 164 1.84 1.63 13.63
C LEU A 164 1.28 2.49 14.77
N ASP A 165 0.46 1.88 15.61
CA ASP A 165 -0.16 2.57 16.73
C ASP A 165 -0.34 1.65 17.95
N VAL A 166 -0.41 2.27 19.14
CA VAL A 166 -0.73 1.62 20.40
C VAL A 166 -1.94 2.34 20.98
N THR A 167 -3.02 1.62 21.23
CA THR A 167 -4.23 2.16 21.83
C THR A 167 -4.59 1.39 23.10
N PHE A 168 -5.29 2.05 24.02
CA PHE A 168 -5.76 1.44 25.27
C PHE A 168 -7.30 1.44 25.28
N PRO A 169 -7.95 0.39 24.74
CA PRO A 169 -9.40 0.37 24.61
C PRO A 169 -10.13 0.16 25.94
N ALA A 170 -9.56 -0.64 26.85
CA ALA A 170 -10.17 -1.02 28.11
C ALA A 170 -9.16 -1.02 29.27
N ARG A 171 -9.66 -1.23 30.50
CA ARG A 171 -8.81 -1.42 31.68
C ARG A 171 -7.95 -2.67 31.48
N ASN A 172 -6.66 -2.55 31.72
CA ASN A 172 -5.69 -3.65 31.62
C ASN A 172 -5.53 -4.29 30.23
N ILE A 173 -6.04 -3.64 29.16
CA ILE A 173 -5.89 -4.11 27.78
C ILE A 173 -5.19 -3.03 26.96
N ALA A 174 -4.21 -3.47 26.19
CA ALA A 174 -3.52 -2.67 25.22
C ALA A 174 -3.65 -3.32 23.85
N THR A 175 -3.77 -2.50 22.83
CA THR A 175 -4.02 -2.92 21.47
C THR A 175 -2.93 -2.33 20.60
N ILE A 176 -2.29 -3.18 19.80
CA ILE A 176 -1.27 -2.76 18.84
C ILE A 176 -1.79 -2.94 17.42
N LEU A 177 -1.65 -1.89 16.61
CA LEU A 177 -1.93 -1.92 15.18
C LEU A 177 -0.63 -2.22 14.43
N ILE A 178 -0.63 -3.25 13.60
CA ILE A 178 0.55 -3.73 12.86
C ILE A 178 0.17 -4.06 11.41
N HIS A 179 1.18 -4.20 10.56
CA HIS A 179 0.99 -4.81 9.24
C HIS A 179 0.97 -6.33 9.37
N THR A 180 0.10 -7.00 8.60
CA THR A 180 -0.16 -8.45 8.73
C THR A 180 1.10 -9.31 8.57
N ASP A 181 2.06 -8.87 7.75
CA ASP A 181 3.36 -9.54 7.53
C ASP A 181 4.24 -9.64 8.78
N TYR A 182 3.92 -8.87 9.81
CA TYR A 182 4.64 -8.90 11.08
C TYR A 182 3.89 -9.66 12.15
N ARG A 183 2.66 -10.11 11.87
CA ARG A 183 1.81 -10.81 12.83
C ARG A 183 2.50 -12.06 13.35
N ASP A 184 2.91 -12.97 12.46
CA ASP A 184 3.49 -14.26 12.85
C ASP A 184 4.82 -14.07 13.58
N ASP A 185 5.63 -13.11 13.12
CA ASP A 185 6.88 -12.74 13.80
C ASP A 185 6.61 -12.26 15.24
N ILE A 186 5.59 -11.41 15.43
CA ILE A 186 5.23 -10.86 16.74
C ILE A 186 4.63 -11.93 17.64
N LEU A 187 3.69 -12.74 17.13
CA LEU A 187 3.09 -13.85 17.87
C LEU A 187 4.17 -14.84 18.33
N ARG A 188 5.13 -15.18 17.47
CA ARG A 188 6.26 -16.03 17.86
C ARG A 188 7.07 -15.42 19.02
N ARG A 189 7.40 -14.12 18.95
CA ARG A 189 8.13 -13.41 20.04
C ARG A 189 7.35 -13.37 21.35
N LEU A 190 6.04 -13.18 21.27
CA LEU A 190 5.17 -13.21 22.45
C LEU A 190 5.18 -14.61 23.09
N THR A 191 5.02 -15.66 22.29
CA THR A 191 5.06 -17.05 22.77
C THR A 191 6.42 -17.44 23.34
N GLU A 192 7.53 -17.00 22.73
CA GLU A 192 8.90 -17.15 23.28
C GLU A 192 9.03 -16.54 24.69
N GLY A 193 8.32 -15.42 24.94
CA GLY A 193 8.27 -14.75 26.24
C GLY A 193 7.19 -15.25 27.20
N GLY A 194 6.44 -16.31 26.84
CA GLY A 194 5.33 -16.83 27.64
C GLY A 194 4.09 -15.93 27.68
N LEU A 195 3.99 -14.95 26.78
CA LEU A 195 2.85 -14.05 26.66
C LEU A 195 1.87 -14.56 25.61
N THR A 196 0.58 -14.51 25.94
CA THR A 196 -0.50 -14.85 25.00
C THR A 196 -1.24 -13.60 24.53
N ALA A 197 -1.50 -13.53 23.23
CA ALA A 197 -2.42 -12.55 22.67
C ALA A 197 -3.87 -12.93 23.04
N ILE A 198 -4.72 -11.93 23.23
CA ILE A 198 -6.15 -12.12 23.53
C ILE A 198 -6.89 -12.26 22.18
N PRO A 199 -7.40 -13.45 21.82
CA PRO A 199 -7.99 -13.68 20.51
C PRO A 199 -9.38 -13.03 20.35
N ASP A 200 -10.20 -13.02 21.42
CA ASP A 200 -11.63 -12.72 21.33
C ASP A 200 -12.02 -11.37 21.96
N PHE A 201 -11.09 -10.42 22.02
CA PHE A 201 -11.39 -9.11 22.58
C PHE A 201 -12.23 -8.26 21.62
N ASN A 202 -13.44 -7.89 22.04
CA ASN A 202 -14.31 -6.99 21.29
C ASN A 202 -14.25 -5.55 21.86
N PRO A 203 -13.66 -4.56 21.14
CA PRO A 203 -13.59 -3.19 21.61
C PRO A 203 -14.95 -2.46 21.68
N LEU A 204 -16.00 -3.03 21.07
CA LEU A 204 -17.35 -2.45 21.02
C LEU A 204 -18.26 -2.93 22.15
N ASP A 205 -17.79 -3.86 22.98
CA ASP A 205 -18.58 -4.40 24.08
C ASP A 205 -18.83 -3.35 25.19
N ALA A 206 -20.05 -3.34 25.72
CA ALA A 206 -20.48 -2.44 26.78
C ALA A 206 -19.66 -2.62 28.06
N GLN A 207 -19.16 -3.83 28.33
CA GLN A 207 -18.38 -4.14 29.54
C GLN A 207 -17.08 -3.33 29.64
N HIS A 208 -16.55 -2.86 28.51
CA HIS A 208 -15.29 -2.11 28.47
C HIS A 208 -15.47 -0.62 28.80
N VAL A 209 -16.70 -0.12 28.90
CA VAL A 209 -17.01 1.25 29.30
C VAL A 209 -17.08 1.33 30.82
N ALA A 210 -15.92 1.52 31.45
CA ALA A 210 -15.77 1.54 32.92
C ALA A 210 -15.75 2.95 33.54
N ASP A 211 -16.22 3.98 32.83
CA ASP A 211 -16.33 5.32 33.40
C ASP A 211 -17.54 5.35 34.37
N PRO A 212 -17.36 5.74 35.64
CA PRO A 212 -18.45 5.84 36.61
C PRO A 212 -19.65 6.66 36.13
N LYS A 213 -19.44 7.62 35.21
CA LYS A 213 -20.50 8.44 34.62
C LYS A 213 -21.54 7.65 33.81
N PHE A 214 -21.19 6.45 33.35
CA PHE A 214 -22.06 5.60 32.54
C PHE A 214 -22.55 4.35 33.29
N ALA A 215 -22.26 4.23 34.59
CA ALA A 215 -22.58 3.04 35.38
C ALA A 215 -24.10 2.73 35.41
N ASP A 216 -24.93 3.76 35.38
CA ASP A 216 -26.41 3.63 35.46
C ASP A 216 -27.09 3.52 34.08
N MET A 217 -26.33 3.53 32.98
CA MET A 217 -26.91 3.51 31.63
C MET A 217 -27.28 2.10 31.16
N PRO A 218 -28.35 1.96 30.36
CA PRO A 218 -28.72 0.66 29.80
C PRO A 218 -27.68 0.17 28.79
N ALA A 219 -27.49 -1.15 28.72
CA ALA A 219 -26.55 -1.84 27.82
C ALA A 219 -26.54 -1.33 26.36
N PRO A 220 -27.69 -1.12 25.66
CA PRO A 220 -27.67 -0.61 24.28
C PRO A 220 -27.06 0.78 24.15
N GLN A 221 -27.22 1.64 25.15
CA GLN A 221 -26.62 2.98 25.16
C GLN A 221 -25.10 2.90 25.40
N LEU A 222 -24.65 1.99 26.27
CA LEU A 222 -23.24 1.73 26.50
C LEU A 222 -22.52 1.21 25.24
N VAL A 223 -23.14 0.32 24.47
CA VAL A 223 -22.59 -0.16 23.18
C VAL A 223 -22.39 1.01 22.21
N ARG A 224 -23.35 1.93 22.12
CA ARG A 224 -23.23 3.14 21.27
C ARG A 224 -22.07 4.04 21.72
N ILE A 225 -21.89 4.20 23.03
CA ILE A 225 -20.78 4.96 23.60
C ILE A 225 -19.45 4.27 23.33
N ALA A 226 -19.36 2.94 23.52
CA ALA A 226 -18.18 2.15 23.21
C ALA A 226 -17.78 2.29 21.73
N ALA A 227 -18.75 2.20 20.82
CA ALA A 227 -18.54 2.40 19.40
C ALA A 227 -18.05 3.82 19.08
N ALA A 228 -18.64 4.86 19.69
CA ALA A 228 -18.20 6.24 19.51
C ALA A 228 -16.76 6.45 20.00
N LEU A 229 -16.41 5.92 21.19
CA LEU A 229 -15.06 5.99 21.75
C LEU A 229 -14.05 5.23 20.89
N HIS A 230 -14.43 4.06 20.36
CA HIS A 230 -13.56 3.28 19.48
C HIS A 230 -13.33 3.99 18.15
N ALA A 231 -14.38 4.52 17.52
CA ALA A 231 -14.27 5.30 16.30
C ALA A 231 -13.37 6.53 16.50
N ASP A 232 -13.51 7.24 17.62
CA ASP A 232 -12.67 8.39 17.99
C ASP A 232 -11.19 8.00 18.18
N ARG A 233 -10.90 6.84 18.79
CA ARG A 233 -9.54 6.29 18.82
C ARG A 233 -9.00 6.02 17.41
N CYS A 234 -9.80 5.40 16.54
CA CYS A 234 -9.41 5.13 15.16
C CYS A 234 -9.08 6.43 14.39
N VAL A 235 -9.85 7.50 14.59
CA VAL A 235 -9.55 8.84 14.01
C VAL A 235 -8.19 9.35 14.49
N ARG A 236 -7.90 9.26 15.79
CA ARG A 236 -6.60 9.67 16.34
C ARG A 236 -5.46 8.83 15.78
N THR A 237 -5.65 7.52 15.66
CA THR A 237 -4.69 6.60 15.03
C THR A 237 -4.36 7.07 13.61
N VAL A 238 -5.37 7.36 12.78
CA VAL A 238 -5.16 7.80 11.40
C VAL A 238 -4.39 9.12 11.32
N ARG A 239 -4.65 10.06 12.23
CA ARG A 239 -3.92 11.34 12.30
C ARG A 239 -2.47 11.19 12.77
N PHE A 240 -2.16 10.13 13.51
CA PHE A 240 -0.83 9.89 14.06
C PHE A 240 0.07 9.05 13.14
N VAL A 241 -0.49 8.08 12.42
CA VAL A 241 0.30 7.19 11.55
C VAL A 241 0.92 7.95 10.37
N LYS A 242 1.94 7.35 9.75
CA LYS A 242 2.65 7.97 8.64
C LYS A 242 1.74 8.13 7.43
N LEU A 243 1.91 9.24 6.71
CA LEU A 243 1.05 9.63 5.60
C LEU A 243 0.86 8.53 4.53
N HIS A 244 1.91 7.79 4.18
CA HIS A 244 1.83 6.70 3.20
C HIS A 244 1.02 5.48 3.69
N THR A 245 0.85 5.30 5.00
CA THR A 245 0.05 4.20 5.57
C THR A 245 -1.43 4.55 5.72
N VAL A 246 -1.78 5.84 5.72
CA VAL A 246 -3.14 6.34 5.94
C VAL A 246 -4.19 5.68 5.04
N PRO A 247 -4.01 5.57 3.70
CA PRO A 247 -5.03 4.97 2.83
C PRO A 247 -5.32 3.51 3.19
N GLY A 248 -4.27 2.75 3.49
CA GLY A 248 -4.40 1.33 3.82
C GLY A 248 -5.07 1.12 5.17
N VAL A 249 -4.70 1.92 6.18
CA VAL A 249 -5.30 1.85 7.52
C VAL A 249 -6.77 2.26 7.47
N LEU A 250 -7.13 3.28 6.70
CA LEU A 250 -8.52 3.68 6.50
C LEU A 250 -9.34 2.57 5.85
N LYS A 251 -8.84 1.92 4.80
CA LYS A 251 -9.51 0.78 4.16
C LYS A 251 -9.75 -0.35 5.16
N PHE A 252 -8.77 -0.63 6.02
CA PHE A 252 -8.91 -1.61 7.09
C PHE A 252 -9.98 -1.22 8.12
N PHE A 253 -10.01 0.02 8.59
CA PHE A 253 -11.04 0.48 9.54
C PHE A 253 -12.46 0.44 8.95
N ILE A 254 -12.61 0.69 7.65
CA ILE A 254 -13.89 0.52 6.95
C ILE A 254 -14.28 -0.96 6.90
N SER A 255 -13.36 -1.88 6.56
CA SER A 255 -13.68 -3.31 6.48
C SER A 255 -14.07 -3.92 7.82
N GLN A 256 -13.55 -3.37 8.92
CA GLN A 256 -13.94 -3.75 10.29
C GLN A 256 -15.22 -3.04 10.79
N ASN A 257 -15.84 -2.18 9.98
CA ASN A 257 -16.98 -1.34 10.36
C ASN A 257 -16.73 -0.44 11.59
N TRP A 258 -15.47 -0.04 11.84
CA TRP A 258 -15.12 0.82 12.98
C TRP A 258 -15.33 2.31 12.68
N ILE A 259 -15.26 2.69 11.40
CA ILE A 259 -15.52 4.05 10.92
C ILE A 259 -16.40 3.97 9.67
N SER A 260 -17.31 4.94 9.49
CA SER A 260 -18.13 5.06 8.28
C SER A 260 -17.32 5.54 7.07
N THR A 261 -17.72 5.09 5.87
CA THR A 261 -17.06 5.47 4.61
C THR A 261 -16.95 6.98 4.43
N ALA A 262 -18.02 7.73 4.73
CA ALA A 262 -18.03 9.19 4.63
C ALA A 262 -16.97 9.85 5.55
N LYS A 263 -16.84 9.36 6.78
CA LYS A 263 -15.86 9.88 7.74
C LYS A 263 -14.42 9.53 7.32
N ALA A 264 -14.21 8.33 6.78
CA ALA A 264 -12.92 7.93 6.23
C ALA A 264 -12.51 8.76 5.00
N GLN A 265 -13.47 9.08 4.11
CA GLN A 265 -13.24 9.96 2.96
C GLN A 265 -12.87 11.38 3.39
N ALA A 266 -13.58 11.93 4.39
CA ALA A 266 -13.26 13.25 4.94
C ALA A 266 -11.83 13.28 5.52
N LEU A 267 -11.43 12.25 6.28
CA LEU A 267 -10.06 12.14 6.82
C LEU A 267 -9.01 11.97 5.73
N SER A 268 -9.31 11.22 4.68
CA SER A 268 -8.42 11.06 3.53
C SER A 268 -8.20 12.39 2.82
N ALA A 269 -9.27 13.16 2.57
CA ALA A 269 -9.19 14.48 1.97
C ALA A 269 -8.45 15.50 2.85
N GLU A 270 -8.66 15.46 4.17
CA GLU A 270 -7.97 16.30 5.16
C GLU A 270 -6.45 16.03 5.18
N LEU A 271 -6.05 14.75 5.25
CA LEU A 271 -4.66 14.38 5.51
C LEU A 271 -3.82 14.23 4.23
N LEU A 272 -4.43 13.82 3.13
CA LEU A 272 -3.77 13.61 1.83
C LEU A 272 -4.28 14.66 0.85
N PRO A 273 -3.84 15.92 0.95
CA PRO A 273 -4.21 16.93 -0.02
C PRO A 273 -3.73 16.44 -1.39
N ARG A 274 -4.67 16.26 -2.32
CA ARG A 274 -4.35 15.86 -3.68
C ARG A 274 -3.35 16.89 -4.23
N PRO A 275 -2.17 16.47 -4.71
CA PRO A 275 -1.29 17.42 -5.37
C PRO A 275 -2.09 18.07 -6.50
N PRO A 276 -1.97 19.40 -6.71
CA PRO A 276 -2.61 20.03 -7.85
C PRO A 276 -2.20 19.25 -9.10
N LYS A 277 -3.18 18.90 -9.94
CA LYS A 277 -2.95 18.19 -11.20
C LYS A 277 -1.79 18.92 -11.89
N ARG A 278 -0.62 18.28 -11.99
CA ARG A 278 0.48 18.81 -12.79
C ARG A 278 0.02 18.71 -14.23
N THR A 279 -0.61 19.76 -14.73
CA THR A 279 -0.84 19.89 -16.16
C THR A 279 0.55 19.90 -16.81
N PRO A 280 0.81 19.00 -17.78
CA PRO A 280 2.07 19.05 -18.49
C PRO A 280 2.19 20.44 -19.10
N ASN A 281 3.32 21.12 -18.82
CA ASN A 281 3.56 22.44 -19.37
C ASN A 281 3.48 22.35 -20.90
N ILE A 282 2.68 23.21 -21.52
CA ILE A 282 2.46 23.25 -22.98
C ILE A 282 3.79 23.38 -23.74
N HIS A 283 4.79 24.02 -23.12
CA HIS A 283 6.13 24.20 -23.68
C HIS A 283 7.12 23.06 -23.37
N SER A 284 6.72 22.06 -22.58
CA SER A 284 7.54 20.86 -22.39
C SER A 284 7.44 19.95 -23.62
N ASN A 285 8.50 19.19 -23.91
CA ASN A 285 8.48 18.19 -24.99
C ASN A 285 7.28 17.23 -24.89
N LEU A 286 6.89 16.85 -23.66
CA LEU A 286 5.70 16.05 -23.42
C LEU A 286 4.40 16.82 -23.75
N GLY A 287 4.33 18.10 -23.38
CA GLY A 287 3.20 18.97 -23.73
C GLY A 287 3.03 19.13 -25.24
N GLN A 288 4.12 19.36 -25.97
CA GLN A 288 4.10 19.47 -27.43
C GLN A 288 3.70 18.15 -28.11
N LEU A 289 4.16 17.00 -27.61
CA LEU A 289 3.74 15.68 -28.09
C LEU A 289 2.25 15.41 -27.86
N LEU A 290 1.71 15.87 -26.72
CA LEU A 290 0.29 15.69 -26.37
C LEU A 290 -0.65 16.60 -27.18
N LEU A 291 -0.14 17.68 -27.75
CA LEU A 291 -0.86 18.55 -28.69
C LEU A 291 -0.88 17.99 -30.12
N GLU A 292 -0.08 16.96 -30.42
CA GLU A 292 -0.03 16.35 -31.75
C GLU A 292 -1.24 15.41 -31.96
N PRO A 293 -2.14 15.67 -32.93
CA PRO A 293 -3.37 14.88 -33.12
C PRO A 293 -3.11 13.39 -33.45
N SER A 294 -2.00 13.14 -34.13
CA SER A 294 -1.46 11.83 -34.52
C SER A 294 -1.13 10.95 -33.31
N ILE A 295 -0.61 11.56 -32.24
CA ILE A 295 -0.18 10.88 -31.02
C ILE A 295 -1.35 10.81 -30.02
N ALA A 296 -2.11 11.89 -29.89
CA ALA A 296 -3.29 11.95 -29.02
C ALA A 296 -4.35 10.90 -29.37
N SER A 297 -4.51 10.57 -30.65
CA SER A 297 -5.42 9.51 -31.14
C SER A 297 -4.89 8.09 -30.92
N GLN A 298 -3.57 7.90 -30.75
CA GLN A 298 -2.94 6.62 -30.46
C GLN A 298 -2.79 6.34 -28.96
N LEU A 299 -2.81 7.39 -28.13
CA LEU A 299 -2.89 7.25 -26.69
C LEU A 299 -4.24 6.62 -26.35
N ARG A 300 -4.22 5.36 -25.88
CA ARG A 300 -5.41 4.74 -25.29
C ARG A 300 -5.97 5.71 -24.26
N LYS A 301 -7.23 6.13 -24.44
CA LYS A 301 -7.97 6.86 -23.41
C LYS A 301 -7.75 6.10 -22.10
N PRO A 302 -7.23 6.75 -21.04
CA PRO A 302 -7.05 6.06 -19.78
C PRO A 302 -8.42 5.54 -19.37
N VAL A 303 -8.53 4.22 -19.21
CA VAL A 303 -9.70 3.60 -18.59
C VAL A 303 -9.78 4.23 -17.20
N LEU A 304 -10.75 5.11 -17.01
CA LEU A 304 -10.94 5.76 -15.72
C LEU A 304 -11.50 4.70 -14.80
N TYR A 305 -10.76 4.41 -13.75
CA TYR A 305 -11.28 3.59 -12.67
C TYR A 305 -11.84 4.51 -11.62
N ASP A 306 -13.04 4.21 -11.14
CA ASP A 306 -13.49 4.83 -9.89
C ASP A 306 -12.56 4.41 -8.73
N LEU A 307 -12.77 5.00 -7.55
CA LEU A 307 -11.95 4.71 -6.38
C LEU A 307 -12.05 3.24 -5.91
N PHE A 308 -12.94 2.45 -6.50
CA PHE A 308 -13.23 1.05 -6.21
C PHE A 308 -12.79 0.09 -7.32
N GLY A 309 -12.21 0.60 -8.41
CA GLY A 309 -11.70 -0.23 -9.52
C GLY A 309 -12.72 -0.56 -10.60
N ASN A 310 -13.88 0.10 -10.63
CA ASN A 310 -14.86 -0.06 -11.72
C ASN A 310 -14.48 0.82 -12.91
N VAL A 311 -14.66 0.31 -14.13
CA VAL A 311 -14.43 1.07 -15.36
C VAL A 311 -15.53 2.12 -15.55
N VAL A 312 -15.13 3.38 -15.63
CA VAL A 312 -15.98 4.54 -15.92
C VAL A 312 -15.69 4.99 -17.34
N GLU A 313 -16.71 4.95 -18.20
CA GLU A 313 -16.62 5.48 -19.56
C GLU A 313 -16.52 7.02 -19.50
N SER A 314 -15.62 7.59 -20.30
CA SER A 314 -15.26 9.02 -20.27
C SER A 314 -16.41 9.98 -20.57
N ASP A 315 -17.52 9.47 -21.09
CA ASP A 315 -18.59 10.27 -21.70
C ASP A 315 -19.77 10.50 -20.73
N PHE A 316 -19.68 10.02 -19.48
CA PHE A 316 -20.71 10.15 -18.44
C PHE A 316 -20.38 11.20 -17.35
N MET A 317 -19.70 12.30 -17.71
CA MET A 317 -19.87 13.54 -16.93
C MET A 317 -21.05 14.29 -17.55
N GLU A 318 -22.26 14.04 -17.05
CA GLU A 318 -23.33 15.02 -17.11
C GLU A 318 -22.82 16.28 -16.39
N VAL A 319 -22.31 17.22 -17.18
CA VAL A 319 -22.21 18.61 -16.77
C VAL A 319 -23.67 19.04 -16.57
N THR A 320 -24.14 19.04 -15.32
CA THR A 320 -25.41 19.71 -15.02
C THR A 320 -25.31 21.14 -15.54
N GLU A 321 -26.36 21.62 -16.20
CA GLU A 321 -26.44 22.87 -16.99
C GLU A 321 -26.13 24.17 -16.21
N GLU A 322 -25.64 24.05 -14.97
CA GLU A 322 -25.45 25.12 -13.99
C GLU A 322 -24.17 25.93 -14.20
N PHE A 323 -23.28 25.50 -15.12
CA PHE A 323 -22.00 26.16 -15.40
C PHE A 323 -21.81 26.51 -16.88
N HIS A 324 -22.86 26.98 -17.56
CA HIS A 324 -22.69 27.61 -18.88
C HIS A 324 -22.22 29.07 -18.72
N PRO A 325 -21.07 29.48 -19.30
CA PRO A 325 -20.53 30.84 -19.18
C PRO A 325 -21.32 31.93 -19.94
N SER A 326 -22.52 31.62 -20.41
CA SER A 326 -23.41 32.52 -21.15
C SER A 326 -24.69 32.90 -20.39
N ALA A 327 -24.81 32.55 -19.11
CA ALA A 327 -25.86 33.08 -18.23
C ALA A 327 -25.51 34.51 -17.77
N HIS A 328 -25.48 35.44 -18.71
CA HIS A 328 -25.54 36.86 -18.40
C HIS A 328 -27.00 37.22 -18.10
N SER A 329 -27.21 37.71 -16.88
CA SER A 329 -28.44 38.33 -16.40
C SER A 329 -28.93 39.41 -17.35
N THR A 330 -30.11 39.22 -17.92
CA THR A 330 -30.96 40.30 -18.42
C THR A 330 -32.24 40.28 -17.60
N ASP A 331 -32.31 41.17 -16.61
CA ASP A 331 -33.58 41.58 -16.02
C ASP A 331 -34.45 42.26 -17.08
N PRO A 332 -35.77 41.99 -17.10
CA PRO A 332 -36.73 42.98 -17.56
C PRO A 332 -37.54 43.51 -16.38
N GLU A 333 -37.63 44.83 -16.38
CA GLU A 333 -38.41 45.70 -15.53
C GLU A 333 -39.88 45.28 -15.37
N GLU A 334 -40.38 45.50 -14.15
CA GLU A 334 -41.53 46.36 -13.85
C GLU A 334 -42.38 46.82 -15.06
N SER A 335 -43.62 46.35 -15.17
CA SER A 335 -44.78 47.21 -15.49
C SER A 335 -46.11 46.47 -15.44
N HIS A 336 -46.99 47.01 -14.59
CA HIS A 336 -48.45 47.05 -14.61
C HIS A 336 -49.19 46.40 -15.79
N GLN A 337 -50.16 45.52 -15.49
CA GLN A 337 -51.59 45.85 -15.38
C GLN A 337 -52.42 44.69 -14.84
#